data_AF-A0A349MLU5-F1
#
_entry.id   AF-A0A349MLU5-F1
#
_cell.length_a   1.000
_cell.length_b   1.000
_cell.length_c   1.000
_cell.angle_alpha   90.00
_cell.angle_beta   90.00
_cell.angle_gamma   90.00
#
_symmetry.space_group_name_H-M   'P 1'
#
loop_
_entity.id
_entity.type
_entity.pdbx_description
1 polymer ?
#
loop_
_entity_poly.entity_id
_entity_poly.type
_entity_poly.pdbx_seq_one_letter_code
_entity_poly.pdbx_strand_id
1 'polypeptide(L)' 'MAERVAHGGHGVPDDDIRRRFPRSLHNLLKGDAQTVDHVRCFLNSGETPKLIFVQRGKDRTIMQPALFAHLFSGIY' A
#
# COMPACT_ATOMS: atom_id res chain seq x y z
N MET A 1 -16.26 -8.45 -4.39
CA MET A 1 -16.94 -7.44 -3.52
C MET A 1 -17.98 -8.07 -2.61
N ALA A 2 -18.81 -9.02 -3.09
CA ALA A 2 -19.90 -9.62 -2.30
C ALA A 2 -19.45 -10.33 -0.99
N GLU A 3 -18.32 -11.04 -0.97
CA GLU A 3 -17.92 -11.83 0.21
C GLU A 3 -17.49 -10.99 1.43
N ARG A 4 -16.96 -9.78 1.24
CA ARG A 4 -16.49 -8.92 2.35
C ARG A 4 -17.63 -8.18 3.07
N VAL A 5 -18.75 -8.00 2.38
CA VAL A 5 -19.95 -7.35 2.95
C VAL A 5 -20.63 -8.27 3.97
N ALA A 6 -20.59 -9.59 3.73
CA ALA A 6 -21.19 -10.59 4.62
C ALA A 6 -20.52 -10.67 6.01
N HIS A 7 -19.24 -10.30 6.13
CA HIS A 7 -18.47 -10.37 7.38
C HIS A 7 -18.38 -9.02 8.14
N GLY A 8 -19.20 -8.02 7.78
CA GLY A 8 -19.26 -6.73 8.49
C GLY A 8 -18.39 -5.62 7.90
N GLY A 9 -17.87 -5.79 6.69
CA GLY A 9 -17.26 -4.69 5.94
C GLY A 9 -18.33 -3.79 5.31
N HIS A 10 -18.36 -2.50 5.66
CA HIS A 10 -19.10 -1.54 4.85
C HIS A 10 -18.56 -1.60 3.41
N GLY A 11 -19.43 -1.84 2.44
CA GLY A 11 -19.04 -1.79 1.03
C GLY A 11 -18.57 -0.39 0.68
N VAL A 12 -17.25 -0.20 0.58
CA VAL A 12 -16.70 1.04 0.02
C VAL A 12 -16.85 0.95 -1.49
N PRO A 13 -17.46 1.96 -2.15
CA PRO A 13 -17.59 1.96 -3.61
C PRO A 13 -16.23 1.77 -4.29
N ASP A 14 -16.20 0.98 -5.36
CA ASP A 14 -14.96 0.70 -6.09
C ASP A 14 -14.27 1.99 -6.58
N ASP A 15 -15.04 3.00 -6.96
CA ASP A 15 -14.50 4.28 -7.42
C ASP A 15 -13.82 5.06 -6.29
N ASP A 16 -14.32 4.92 -5.07
CA ASP A 16 -13.66 5.46 -3.88
C ASP A 16 -12.35 4.71 -3.59
N ILE A 17 -12.33 3.39 -3.73
CA ILE A 17 -11.11 2.58 -3.58
C ILE A 17 -10.09 2.99 -4.65
N ARG A 18 -10.50 3.04 -5.92
CA ARG A 18 -9.64 3.42 -7.06
C ARG A 18 -9.03 4.81 -6.88
N ARG A 19 -9.83 5.79 -6.45
CA ARG A 19 -9.36 7.16 -6.21
C ARG A 19 -8.42 7.26 -5.00
N ARG A 20 -8.71 6.54 -3.91
CA ARG A 20 -7.93 6.63 -2.65
C ARG A 20 -6.63 5.85 -2.71
N PHE A 21 -6.57 4.74 -3.44
CA PHE A 21 -5.40 3.87 -3.52
C PHE A 21 -4.08 4.61 -3.81
N PRO A 22 -3.94 5.40 -4.90
CA PRO A 22 -2.69 6.12 -5.18
C PRO A 22 -2.36 7.17 -4.11
N ARG A 23 -3.38 7.82 -3.52
CA ARG A 23 -3.19 8.79 -2.43
C ARG A 23 -2.65 8.11 -1.16
N SER A 24 -3.17 6.94 -0.81
CA SER A 24 -2.68 6.19 0.35
C SER A 24 -1.22 5.78 0.18
N LEU A 25 -0.82 5.37 -1.04
CA LEU A 25 0.57 5.08 -1.38
C LEU A 25 1.47 6.32 -1.24
N HIS A 26 1.02 7.47 -1.74
CA HIS A 26 1.73 8.73 -1.59
C HIS A 26 1.93 9.12 -0.12
N ASN A 27 0.84 9.11 0.67
CA ASN A 27 0.88 9.44 2.10
C ASN A 27 1.84 8.52 2.86
N LEU A 28 1.77 7.21 2.59
CA LEU A 28 2.68 6.24 3.20
C LEU A 28 4.14 6.58 2.91
N LEU A 29 4.48 6.91 1.66
CA LEU A 29 5.86 7.20 1.27
C LEU A 29 6.40 8.52 1.81
N LYS A 30 5.60 9.58 1.70
CA LYS A 30 6.04 10.96 1.89
C LYS A 30 5.78 11.48 3.30
N GLY A 31 4.82 10.90 4.01
CA GLY A 31 4.45 11.27 5.38
C GLY A 31 4.73 10.14 6.35
N ASP A 32 3.85 9.14 6.37
CA ASP A 32 3.76 8.17 7.46
C ASP A 32 5.06 7.40 7.68
N ALA A 33 5.75 6.99 6.60
CA ALA A 33 7.01 6.25 6.74
C ALA A 33 8.15 7.08 7.33
N GLN A 34 8.06 8.42 7.33
CA GLN A 34 9.06 9.29 7.92
C GLN A 34 8.81 9.59 9.40
N THR A 35 7.60 9.31 9.91
CA THR A 35 7.19 9.68 11.28
C THR A 35 7.11 8.50 12.24
N VAL A 36 7.28 7.26 11.74
CA VAL A 36 7.22 6.03 12.53
C VAL A 36 8.54 5.27 12.52
N ASP A 37 8.78 4.45 13.54
CA ASP A 37 10.02 3.70 13.68
C ASP A 37 10.18 2.57 12.65
N HIS A 38 9.06 1.98 12.22
CA HIS A 38 9.06 0.79 11.37
C HIS A 38 7.82 0.72 10.46
N VAL A 39 8.04 0.55 9.16
CA VAL A 39 7.01 0.33 8.15
C VAL A 39 7.22 -0.99 7.42
N ARG A 40 6.13 -1.71 7.15
CA ARG A 40 6.10 -2.89 6.27
C ARG A 40 4.94 -2.72 5.29
N CYS A 41 5.24 -2.63 4.00
CA CYS A 41 4.23 -2.45 2.96
C CYS A 41 3.94 -3.76 2.25
N PHE A 42 2.68 -4.21 2.29
CA PHE A 42 2.24 -5.43 1.63
C PHE A 42 1.25 -5.12 0.50
N LEU A 43 1.40 -5.81 -0.62
CA LEU A 43 0.44 -5.78 -1.74
C LEU A 43 -0.36 -7.08 -1.75
N ASN A 44 -1.69 -6.96 -1.72
CA ASN A 44 -2.64 -8.07 -1.69
C ASN A 44 -3.34 -8.30 -3.05
N SER A 45 -2.64 -8.06 -4.17
CA SER A 45 -3.19 -8.20 -5.52
C SER A 45 -3.20 -9.65 -6.05
N GLY A 46 -2.75 -10.61 -5.25
CA GLY A 46 -2.74 -12.03 -5.58
C GLY A 46 -3.13 -12.86 -4.37
N GLU A 47 -2.99 -14.17 -4.48
CA GLU A 47 -3.43 -15.14 -3.46
C GLU A 47 -2.72 -14.93 -2.11
N THR A 48 -1.43 -14.59 -2.12
CA THR A 48 -0.65 -14.30 -0.91
C THR A 48 -0.18 -12.84 -0.89
N PRO A 49 -0.26 -12.14 0.26
CA PRO A 49 0.28 -10.80 0.39
C PRO A 49 1.79 -10.76 0.14
N LYS A 50 2.23 -9.91 -0.79
CA LYS A 50 3.64 -9.73 -1.13
C LYS A 50 4.23 -8.56 -0.36
N LEU A 51 5.31 -8.79 0.37
CA LEU A 51 6.07 -7.72 1.03
C LEU A 51 6.84 -6.92 -0.04
N ILE A 52 6.51 -5.65 -0.18
CA ILE A 52 7.07 -4.75 -1.20
C ILE A 52 8.32 -4.05 -0.68
N PHE A 53 8.24 -3.48 0.53
CA PHE A 53 9.39 -2.87 1.21
C PHE A 53 9.24 -2.91 2.73
N VAL A 54 10.37 -2.80 3.40
CA VAL A 54 10.48 -2.51 4.83
C VAL A 54 11.26 -1.21 4.99
N GLN A 55 10.84 -0.35 5.93
CA GLN A 55 11.61 0.83 6.31
C GLN A 55 11.78 0.88 7.82
N ARG A 56 12.99 1.16 8.30
CA ARG A 56 13.28 1.46 9.70
C ARG A 56 14.00 2.79 9.78
N GLY A 57 13.39 3.77 10.45
CA GLY A 57 13.86 5.16 10.39
C GLY A 57 13.98 5.62 8.92
N LYS A 58 15.20 5.95 8.48
CA LYS A 58 15.48 6.38 7.10
C LYS A 58 15.87 5.24 6.16
N ASP A 59 16.18 4.06 6.70
CA ASP A 59 16.70 2.94 5.93
C ASP A 59 15.55 2.14 5.34
N ARG A 60 15.50 2.08 4.00
CA ARG A 60 14.45 1.37 3.26
C ARG A 60 15.04 0.23 2.43
N THR A 61 14.54 -0.97 2.67
CA THR A 61 14.87 -2.17 1.90
C THR A 61 13.69 -2.53 1.02
N ILE A 62 13.90 -2.50 -0.31
CA ILE A 62 12.89 -2.87 -1.31
C ILE A 62 13.06 -4.36 -1.63
N MET A 63 12.01 -5.16 -1.39
CA MET A 63 12.02 -6.60 -1.68
C MET A 63 11.51 -6.93 -3.08
N GLN A 64 10.68 -6.06 -3.65
CA GLN A 64 10.07 -6.24 -4.98
C GLN A 64 10.30 -5.00 -5.86
N PRO A 65 11.48 -4.81 -6.46
CA PRO A 65 11.85 -3.58 -7.17
C PRO A 65 10.91 -3.20 -8.31
N ALA A 66 10.49 -4.18 -9.12
CA ALA A 66 9.58 -3.92 -10.25
C ALA A 66 8.19 -3.46 -9.79
N LEU A 67 7.63 -4.10 -8.75
CA LEU A 67 6.35 -3.71 -8.18
C LEU A 67 6.45 -2.37 -7.44
N PHE A 68 7.54 -2.13 -6.72
CA PHE A 68 7.82 -0.84 -6.09
C PHE A 68 7.85 0.26 -7.14
N ALA A 69 8.63 0.10 -8.22
CA ALA A 69 8.67 1.05 -9.31
C ALA A 69 7.29 1.27 -9.93
N HIS A 70 6.52 0.22 -10.19
CA HIS A 70 5.18 0.33 -10.77
C HIS A 70 4.18 1.06 -9.85
N LEU A 71 4.20 0.79 -8.54
CA LEU A 71 3.31 1.42 -7.57
C LEU A 71 3.64 2.90 -7.33
N PHE A 72 4.90 3.30 -7.56
CA PHE A 72 5.41 4.60 -7.16
C PHE A 72 5.94 5.45 -8.34
N SER A 73 5.82 5.00 -9.59
CA SER A 73 6.27 5.70 -10.79
C SER A 73 5.51 7.00 -11.09
N GLY A 74 4.28 7.17 -10.56
CA GLY A 74 3.46 8.36 -10.74
C GLY A 74 3.50 9.37 -9.58
N ILE A 75 4.50 9.28 -8.68
CA ILE A 75 4.61 10.09 -7.45
C ILE A 75 5.76 11.12 -7.52
N TYR A 76 6.32 11.35 -8.71
CA TYR A 76 7.30 12.41 -8.98
C TYR A 76 6.72 13.48 -9.89
#